data_AF-A0A1T3MTF0-F1
#
_entry.id   AF-A0A1T3MTF0-F1
#
_cell.length_a   1.000
_cell.length_b   1.000
_cell.length_c   1.000
_cell.angle_alpha   90.00
_cell.angle_beta   90.00
_cell.angle_gamma   90.00
#
_symmetry.space_group_name_H-M   'P 1'
#
loop_
_entity.id
_entity.type
_entity.pdbx_description
1 polymer ?
#
loop_
_entity_poly.entity_id
_entity_poly.type
_entity_poly.pdbx_seq_one_letter_code
_entity_poly.pdbx_strand_id
1 'polypeptide(L)'
;MNTIFYLINKMKALKITSIISFLLIGGVNPKGTINILAFPYMLVEFFAELFNGNLGMDMLLALVIVITLTGTLIIFYKNQNRSLLILCFITLSLFSVFLSGILTSKPNLWFIATSGIFVVSSLLLIFRSPKSHI
;
A
#
# COMPACT_ATOMS: atom_id res chain seq x y z
N MET A 1 -31.73 10.25 -1.30
CA MET A 1 -30.58 11.05 -0.83
C MET A 1 -29.77 10.34 0.27
N ASN A 2 -30.40 9.77 1.31
CA ASN A 2 -29.72 9.04 2.39
C ASN A 2 -28.92 7.79 1.93
N THR A 3 -29.43 7.03 0.96
CA THR A 3 -28.77 5.79 0.49
C THR A 3 -27.43 6.07 -0.21
N ILE A 4 -27.35 7.12 -1.02
CA ILE A 4 -26.13 7.50 -1.74
C ILE A 4 -25.05 7.98 -0.76
N PHE A 5 -25.42 8.82 0.22
CA PHE A 5 -24.50 9.29 1.25
C PHE A 5 -23.97 8.14 2.13
N TYR A 6 -24.84 7.21 2.52
CA TYR A 6 -24.45 6.00 3.24
C TYR A 6 -23.52 5.10 2.40
N LEU A 7 -23.79 4.95 1.10
CA LEU A 7 -22.93 4.17 0.21
C LEU A 7 -21.54 4.80 0.05
N ILE A 8 -21.46 6.13 -0.09
CA ILE A 8 -20.21 6.89 -0.15
C ILE A 8 -19.41 6.74 1.14
N ASN A 9 -20.07 6.82 2.30
CA ASN A 9 -19.40 6.71 3.59
C ASN A 9 -18.84 5.29 3.82
N LYS A 10 -19.57 4.25 3.39
CA LYS A 10 -19.06 2.86 3.39
C LYS A 10 -17.85 2.67 2.47
N MET A 11 -17.83 3.29 1.28
CA MET A 11 -16.68 3.18 0.38
C MET A 11 -15.44 3.91 0.93
N LYS A 12 -15.62 5.05 1.58
CA LYS A 12 -14.53 5.74 2.28
C LYS A 12 -13.97 4.88 3.43
N ALA A 13 -14.83 4.27 4.22
CA ALA A 13 -14.41 3.36 5.28
C ALA A 13 -13.61 2.14 4.74
N LEU A 14 -14.06 1.53 3.64
CA LEU A 14 -13.33 0.43 2.97
C LEU A 14 -11.96 0.87 2.46
N LYS A 15 -11.85 2.08 1.91
CA LYS A 15 -10.55 2.64 1.48
C LYS A 15 -9.61 2.85 2.65
N ILE A 16 -10.09 3.49 3.72
CA ILE A 16 -9.28 3.78 4.91
C ILE A 16 -8.83 2.48 5.57
N THR A 17 -9.73 1.52 5.75
CA THR A 17 -9.38 0.20 6.31
C THR A 17 -8.35 -0.52 5.44
N SER A 18 -8.52 -0.54 4.12
CA SER A 18 -7.53 -1.10 3.20
C SER A 18 -6.17 -0.41 3.32
N ILE A 19 -6.12 0.92 3.37
CA ILE A 19 -4.87 1.67 3.50
C ILE A 19 -4.21 1.36 4.85
N ILE A 20 -4.95 1.46 5.95
CA ILE A 20 -4.42 1.19 7.29
C ILE A 20 -3.91 -0.25 7.37
N SER A 21 -4.67 -1.23 6.89
CA SER A 21 -4.23 -2.62 6.88
C SER A 21 -2.96 -2.81 6.05
N PHE A 22 -2.85 -2.18 4.89
CA PHE A 22 -1.63 -2.19 4.08
C PHE A 22 -0.42 -1.57 4.80
N LEU A 23 -0.62 -0.44 5.47
CA LEU A 23 0.41 0.23 6.27
C LEU A 23 0.87 -0.60 7.48
N LEU A 24 0.00 -1.46 8.00
CA LEU A 24 0.27 -2.37 9.12
C LEU A 24 0.87 -3.72 8.70
N ILE A 25 0.96 -4.00 7.39
CA ILE A 25 1.63 -5.21 6.91
C ILE A 25 3.07 -5.17 7.40
N GLY A 26 3.40 -6.17 8.21
CA GLY A 26 4.73 -6.37 8.78
C GLY A 26 5.60 -7.24 7.87
N GLY A 27 6.90 -6.97 7.89
CA GLY A 27 7.87 -7.89 7.32
C GLY A 27 7.86 -9.25 8.01
N VAL A 28 8.11 -10.30 7.22
CA VAL A 28 8.19 -11.67 7.72
C VAL A 28 9.62 -12.07 8.11
N ASN A 29 10.60 -11.30 7.65
CA ASN A 29 11.99 -11.43 8.03
C ASN A 29 12.24 -10.87 9.45
N PRO A 30 13.27 -11.34 10.17
CA PRO A 30 13.63 -10.83 11.50
C PRO A 30 14.09 -9.36 11.51
N LYS A 31 14.52 -8.83 10.35
CA LYS A 31 14.79 -7.40 10.13
C LYS A 31 13.63 -6.66 9.46
N GLY A 32 12.54 -7.36 9.18
CA GLY A 32 11.37 -6.80 8.54
C GLY A 32 10.63 -5.87 9.48
N THR A 33 10.26 -4.69 8.99
CA THR A 33 9.47 -3.71 9.74
C THR A 33 8.06 -3.61 9.16
N ILE A 34 7.16 -2.92 9.87
CA ILE A 34 5.84 -2.58 9.34
C ILE A 34 5.97 -1.47 8.29
N ASN A 35 5.16 -1.54 7.24
CA ASN A 35 5.22 -0.59 6.12
C ASN A 35 5.19 0.88 6.58
N ILE A 36 4.37 1.24 7.57
CA ILE A 36 4.30 2.60 8.12
C ILE A 36 5.62 3.12 8.69
N LEU A 37 6.48 2.23 9.21
CA LEU A 37 7.83 2.58 9.69
C LEU A 37 8.88 2.49 8.58
N ALA A 38 8.66 1.62 7.59
CA ALA A 38 9.54 1.51 6.44
C ALA A 38 9.61 2.83 5.64
N PHE A 39 8.48 3.53 5.45
CA PHE A 39 8.46 4.74 4.60
C PHE A 39 9.27 5.91 5.15
N PRO A 40 9.09 6.34 6.41
CA PRO A 40 9.91 7.41 6.98
C PRO A 40 11.38 7.02 7.07
N TYR A 41 11.67 5.75 7.37
CA TYR A 41 13.04 5.25 7.43
C TYR A 41 13.74 5.41 6.06
N MET A 42 13.13 4.93 4.98
CA MET A 42 13.68 5.08 3.62
C MET A 42 13.90 6.56 3.23
N LEU A 43 13.02 7.46 3.66
CA LEU A 43 13.19 8.90 3.41
C LEU A 43 14.35 9.50 4.20
N VAL A 44 14.47 9.18 5.49
CA VAL A 44 15.56 9.68 6.33
C VAL A 44 16.91 9.18 5.81
N GLU A 45 16.99 7.90 5.46
CA GLU A 45 18.19 7.28 4.90
C GLU A 45 18.61 7.95 3.58
N PHE A 46 17.64 8.20 2.69
CA PHE A 46 17.87 8.94 1.45
C PHE A 46 18.45 10.34 1.70
N PHE A 47 17.85 11.13 2.60
CA PHE A 47 18.36 12.47 2.89
C PHE A 47 19.73 12.44 3.57
N ALA A 48 19.96 11.48 4.48
CA ALA A 48 21.27 11.31 5.12
C ALA A 48 22.37 11.04 4.09
N GLU A 49 22.14 10.13 3.14
CA GLU A 49 23.12 9.85 2.08
C GLU A 49 23.29 11.00 1.08
N LEU A 50 22.20 11.70 0.75
CA LEU A 50 22.24 12.91 -0.07
C LEU A 50 23.14 13.99 0.55
N PHE A 51 23.01 14.26 1.85
CA PHE A 51 23.83 15.26 2.54
C PHE A 51 25.27 14.78 2.80
N ASN A 52 25.49 13.47 2.91
CA ASN A 52 26.83 12.88 3.01
C ASN A 52 27.56 12.76 1.65
N GLY A 53 26.90 13.10 0.53
CA GLY A 53 27.48 13.05 -0.81
C GLY A 53 27.74 11.64 -1.35
N ASN A 54 27.13 10.61 -0.74
CA ASN A 54 27.33 9.21 -1.09
C ASN A 54 26.07 8.59 -1.72
N LEU A 55 25.47 9.28 -2.70
CA LEU A 55 24.27 8.81 -3.38
C LEU A 55 24.56 7.59 -4.25
N GLY A 56 24.19 6.41 -3.74
CA GLY A 56 24.18 5.17 -4.52
C GLY A 56 22.93 5.00 -5.38
N MET A 57 23.00 4.11 -6.38
CA MET A 57 21.84 3.71 -7.19
C MET A 57 20.72 3.08 -6.34
N ASP A 58 21.08 2.38 -5.28
CA ASP A 58 20.13 1.74 -4.35
C ASP A 58 19.23 2.79 -3.66
N MET A 59 19.77 3.97 -3.36
CA MET A 59 18.98 5.06 -2.76
C MET A 59 18.06 5.78 -3.75
N LEU A 60 18.48 5.93 -5.00
CA LEU A 60 17.58 6.43 -6.04
C LEU A 60 16.39 5.47 -6.23
N LEU A 61 16.64 4.17 -6.17
CA LEU A 61 15.58 3.17 -6.23
C LEU A 61 14.65 3.26 -5.01
N ALA A 62 15.19 3.44 -3.80
CA ALA A 62 14.40 3.63 -2.58
C ALA A 62 13.47 4.86 -2.69
N LEU A 63 13.97 5.99 -3.22
CA LEU A 63 13.16 7.18 -3.44
C LEU A 63 12.03 6.93 -4.46
N VAL A 64 12.34 6.27 -5.58
CA VAL A 64 11.34 5.91 -6.60
C VAL A 64 10.26 5.00 -6.01
N ILE A 65 10.63 4.05 -5.16
CA ILE A 65 9.69 3.18 -4.45
C ILE A 65 8.76 4.02 -3.56
N VAL A 66 9.32 4.92 -2.73
CA VAL A 66 8.52 5.76 -1.83
C VAL A 66 7.55 6.66 -2.61
N ILE A 67 8.01 7.32 -3.67
CA ILE A 67 7.17 8.20 -4.50
C ILE A 67 6.06 7.39 -5.18
N THR A 68 6.41 6.26 -5.80
CA THR A 68 5.46 5.40 -6.51
C THR A 68 4.38 4.87 -5.57
N LEU A 69 4.79 4.41 -4.40
CA LEU A 69 3.90 3.83 -3.41
C LEU A 69 3.00 4.90 -2.78
N THR A 70 3.54 6.07 -2.46
CA THR A 70 2.76 7.23 -1.99
C THR A 70 1.75 7.68 -3.04
N GLY A 71 2.18 7.80 -4.30
CA GLY A 71 1.31 8.11 -5.43
C GLY A 71 0.18 7.08 -5.59
N THR A 72 0.50 5.79 -5.47
CA THR A 72 -0.48 4.70 -5.56
C THR A 72 -1.52 4.79 -4.43
N LEU A 73 -1.10 5.06 -3.19
CA LEU A 73 -2.02 5.25 -2.06
C LEU A 73 -2.94 6.47 -2.26
N ILE A 74 -2.39 7.59 -2.77
CA ILE A 74 -3.17 8.79 -3.07
C ILE A 74 -4.21 8.51 -4.17
N ILE A 75 -3.80 7.85 -5.26
CA ILE A 75 -4.69 7.49 -6.38
C ILE A 75 -5.78 6.54 -5.89
N PHE A 76 -5.42 5.53 -5.08
CA PHE A 76 -6.35 4.57 -4.49
C PHE A 76 -7.40 5.26 -3.59
N TYR A 77 -6.97 6.22 -2.76
CA TYR A 77 -7.88 6.97 -1.91
C TYR A 77 -8.82 7.88 -2.70
N LYS A 78 -8.30 8.63 -3.68
CA LYS A 78 -9.09 9.64 -4.41
C LYS A 78 -10.02 9.05 -5.48
N ASN A 79 -9.61 8.00 -6.18
CA ASN A 79 -10.37 7.52 -7.34
C ASN A 79 -11.48 6.53 -7.00
N GLN A 80 -12.59 6.58 -7.75
CA GLN A 80 -13.67 5.60 -7.68
C GLN A 80 -13.72 4.68 -8.92
N ASN A 81 -12.95 5.01 -9.96
CA ASN A 81 -12.90 4.21 -11.17
C ASN A 81 -12.34 2.81 -10.87
N ARG A 82 -13.13 1.79 -11.19
CA ARG A 82 -12.79 0.38 -10.95
C ARG A 82 -11.45 -0.02 -11.58
N SER A 83 -11.16 0.40 -12.80
CA SER A 83 -9.91 0.05 -13.50
C SER A 83 -8.68 0.60 -12.78
N LEU A 84 -8.75 1.85 -12.30
CA LEU A 84 -7.69 2.46 -11.50
C LEU A 84 -7.53 1.78 -10.14
N LEU A 85 -8.64 1.41 -9.49
CA LEU A 85 -8.60 0.70 -8.21
C LEU A 85 -7.99 -0.70 -8.35
N ILE A 86 -8.27 -1.40 -9.45
CA ILE A 86 -7.63 -2.69 -9.76
C ILE A 86 -6.12 -2.51 -9.96
N LEU A 87 -5.71 -1.51 -10.74
CA LEU A 87 -4.28 -1.23 -10.94
C LEU A 87 -3.59 -0.91 -9.62
N CYS A 88 -4.19 -0.04 -8.80
CA CYS A 88 -3.66 0.27 -7.47
C CYS A 88 -3.57 -0.98 -6.58
N PHE A 89 -4.59 -1.84 -6.59
CA PHE A 89 -4.59 -3.07 -5.82
C PHE A 89 -3.47 -4.02 -6.24
N ILE A 90 -3.23 -4.21 -7.54
CA ILE A 90 -2.14 -5.03 -8.06
C ILE A 90 -0.79 -4.45 -7.62
N THR A 91 -0.59 -3.14 -7.83
CA THR A 91 0.65 -2.45 -7.46
C THR A 91 0.93 -2.55 -5.95
N LEU A 92 -0.06 -2.27 -5.10
CA LEU A 92 0.08 -2.38 -3.65
C LEU A 92 0.31 -3.84 -3.20
N SER A 93 -0.29 -4.82 -3.87
CA SER A 93 -0.04 -6.23 -3.59
C SER A 93 1.41 -6.64 -3.92
N LEU A 94 1.95 -6.17 -5.05
CA LEU A 94 3.36 -6.38 -5.40
C LEU A 94 4.29 -5.75 -4.37
N PHE A 95 4.01 -4.52 -3.94
CA PHE A 95 4.77 -3.87 -2.87
C PHE A 95 4.66 -4.63 -1.54
N SER A 96 3.49 -5.16 -1.20
CA SER A 96 3.33 -5.97 0.00
C SER A 96 4.21 -7.23 -0.05
N VAL A 97 4.28 -7.92 -1.18
CA VAL A 97 5.16 -9.08 -1.36
C VAL A 97 6.63 -8.69 -1.28
N PHE A 98 7.01 -7.60 -1.96
CA PHE A 98 8.39 -7.11 -1.99
C PHE A 98 8.88 -6.64 -0.61
N LEU A 99 8.16 -5.72 0.03
CA LEU A 99 8.53 -5.12 1.31
C LEU A 99 8.48 -6.12 2.46
N SER A 100 7.57 -7.11 2.40
CA SER A 100 7.48 -8.11 3.47
C SER A 100 8.64 -9.10 3.44
N GLY A 101 9.27 -9.33 2.29
CA GLY A 101 10.27 -10.37 2.09
C GLY A 101 9.69 -11.78 2.11
N ILE A 102 8.40 -11.95 1.84
CA ILE A 102 7.71 -13.26 1.88
C ILE A 102 8.28 -14.27 0.88
N LEU A 103 8.97 -13.82 -0.16
CA LEU A 103 9.61 -14.70 -1.13
C LEU A 103 10.80 -15.47 -0.54
N THR A 104 11.40 -14.97 0.54
CA THR A 104 12.61 -15.56 1.15
C THR A 104 12.37 -16.17 2.53
N SER A 105 11.22 -15.91 3.15
CA SER A 105 10.89 -16.38 4.49
C SER A 105 9.45 -16.84 4.65
N LYS A 106 9.21 -17.69 5.65
CA LYS A 106 7.88 -18.21 5.96
C LYS A 106 6.95 -17.09 6.45
N PRO A 107 5.67 -17.10 6.07
CA PRO A 107 4.70 -16.13 6.57
C PRO A 107 4.50 -16.28 8.08
N ASN A 108 4.41 -15.15 8.78
CA ASN A 108 3.98 -15.10 10.17
C ASN A 108 2.47 -14.76 10.26
N LEU A 109 1.85 -15.07 11.40
CA LEU A 109 0.41 -14.84 11.61
C LEU A 109 0.02 -13.35 11.44
N TRP A 110 0.91 -12.43 11.83
CA TRP A 110 0.68 -11.00 11.70
C TRP A 110 0.57 -10.56 10.25
N PHE A 111 1.50 -11.01 9.40
CA PHE A 111 1.49 -10.78 7.95
C PHE A 111 0.23 -11.36 7.32
N ILE A 112 -0.15 -12.59 7.66
CA ILE A 112 -1.36 -13.24 7.12
C ILE A 112 -2.61 -12.44 7.49
N ALA A 113 -2.74 -12.03 8.76
CA ALA A 113 -3.90 -11.28 9.22
C ALA A 113 -4.00 -9.91 8.54
N THR A 114 -2.92 -9.13 8.54
CA THR A 114 -2.91 -7.77 7.99
C THR A 114 -3.04 -7.74 6.47
N SER A 115 -2.33 -8.63 5.76
CA SER A 115 -2.45 -8.77 4.31
C SER A 115 -3.84 -9.30 3.91
N GLY A 116 -4.40 -10.24 4.67
CA GLY A 116 -5.75 -10.75 4.45
C GLY A 116 -6.82 -9.65 4.55
N ILE A 117 -6.75 -8.80 5.59
CA ILE A 117 -7.68 -7.68 5.73
C ILE A 117 -7.50 -6.69 4.57
N PHE A 118 -6.27 -6.38 4.17
CA PHE A 118 -5.98 -5.52 3.02
C PHE A 118 -6.61 -6.08 1.72
N VAL A 119 -6.42 -7.37 1.44
CA VAL A 119 -6.94 -8.03 0.24
C VAL A 119 -8.47 -8.04 0.24
N VAL A 120 -9.10 -8.48 1.33
CA VAL A 120 -10.56 -8.57 1.42
C VAL A 120 -11.21 -7.18 1.30
N SER A 121 -10.68 -6.17 2.02
CA SER A 121 -11.20 -4.80 1.95
C SER A 121 -11.02 -4.18 0.57
N SER A 122 -9.88 -4.40 -0.08
CA SER A 122 -9.62 -3.94 -1.47
C SER A 122 -10.56 -4.59 -2.47
N LEU A 123 -10.76 -5.91 -2.41
CA LEU A 123 -11.63 -6.64 -3.32
C LEU A 123 -13.09 -6.19 -3.15
N LEU A 124 -13.58 -6.07 -1.91
CA LEU A 124 -14.91 -5.54 -1.63
C LEU A 124 -15.12 -4.14 -2.20
N LEU A 125 -14.10 -3.27 -2.10
CA LEU A 125 -14.14 -1.94 -2.70
C LEU A 125 -14.22 -2.02 -4.24
N ILE A 126 -13.41 -2.85 -4.88
CA ILE A 126 -13.37 -3.02 -6.35
C ILE A 126 -14.70 -3.55 -6.89
N PHE A 127 -15.30 -4.54 -6.23
CA PHE A 127 -16.58 -5.11 -6.65
C PHE A 127 -17.74 -4.12 -6.56
N ARG A 128 -17.67 -3.23 -5.56
CA ARG A 128 -18.69 -2.21 -5.33
C ARG A 128 -18.50 -0.97 -6.20
N SER A 129 -17.29 -0.73 -6.69
CA SER A 129 -17.01 0.39 -7.58
C SER A 129 -17.68 0.18 -8.95
N PRO A 130 -18.33 1.23 -9.50
CA PRO A 130 -18.99 1.13 -10.79
C PRO A 130 -17.99 0.77 -11.88
N LYS A 131 -18.39 -0.12 -12.80
CA LYS A 131 -17.62 -0.41 -14.01
C LYS A 131 -17.52 0.89 -14.82
N SER A 132 -16.31 1.27 -15.24
CA SER A 132 -16.19 2.32 -16.25
C SER A 132 -16.68 1.74 -17.57
N HIS A 133 -17.83 2.21 -18.04
CA HIS A 133 -18.18 2.12 -19.45
C HIS A 133 -17.26 3.14 -20.14
N ILE A 134 -16.16 2.63 -20.71
CA ILE A 134 -15.52 3.29 -21.85
C ILE A 134 -16.32 2.86 -23.07
#